data_AF-A0A819NUG7-F1
#
_entry.id   AF-A0A819NUG7-F1
#
_cell.length_a   1.000
_cell.length_b   1.000
_cell.length_c   1.000
_cell.angle_alpha   90.00
_cell.angle_beta   90.00
_cell.angle_gamma   90.00
#
_symmetry.space_group_name_H-M   'P 1'
#
loop_
_entity.id
_entity.type
_entity.pdbx_description
1 polymer ?
#
loop_
_entity_poly.entity_id
_entity_poly.type
_entity_poly.pdbx_seq_one_letter_code
_entity_poly.pdbx_strand_id
1 'polypeptide(L)'
;MAAMQAPDDSLIAFACAASETVEDSMPNGRNGVFTYHLLKHIMEPGEDIRLVMTNVIGTVTNLTNKQQRPFFTSGLRQQDIPLVPFMMQETNPKHN
;
A
#
# COMPACT_ATOMS: atom_id res chain seq x y z
N MET A 1 18.87 15.81 -3.83
CA MET A 1 18.29 14.97 -2.75
C MET A 1 18.76 13.54 -3.01
N ALA A 2 19.38 12.88 -2.03
CA ALA A 2 19.74 11.47 -2.19
C ALA A 2 18.45 10.64 -2.09
N ALA A 3 18.18 9.79 -3.08
CA ALA A 3 17.05 8.87 -3.02
C ALA A 3 17.33 7.85 -1.91
N MET A 4 16.38 7.65 -1.00
CA MET A 4 16.54 6.65 0.04
C MET A 4 16.49 5.26 -0.61
N GLN A 5 17.58 4.52 -0.49
CA GLN A 5 17.65 3.14 -0.94
C GLN A 5 17.15 2.24 0.18
N ALA A 6 16.21 1.36 -0.16
CA ALA A 6 15.80 0.29 0.73
C ALA A 6 16.98 -0.69 0.90
N PRO A 7 17.36 -1.06 2.13
CA PRO A 7 18.26 -2.19 2.36
C PRO A 7 17.66 -3.48 1.79
N ASP A 8 18.51 -4.48 1.60
CA ASP A 8 18.10 -5.77 1.04
C ASP A 8 16.92 -6.37 1.81
N ASP A 9 15.98 -6.94 1.05
CA ASP A 9 14.79 -7.62 1.57
C ASP A 9 13.89 -6.72 2.44
N SER A 10 13.94 -5.41 2.21
CA SER A 10 13.05 -4.44 2.85
C SER A 10 12.21 -3.66 1.85
N LEU A 11 11.05 -3.18 2.31
CA LEU A 11 10.25 -2.19 1.63
C LEU A 11 9.98 -1.06 2.61
N ILE A 12 10.24 0.17 2.19
CA ILE A 12 10.03 1.35 3.01
C ILE A 12 9.06 2.27 2.28
N ALA A 13 7.93 2.56 2.92
CA ALA A 13 6.88 3.41 2.39
C ALA A 13 6.75 4.69 3.21
N PHE A 14 6.58 5.81 2.53
CA PHE A 14 6.41 7.13 3.11
C PHE A 14 5.06 7.70 2.72
N ALA A 15 4.36 8.29 3.69
CA ALA A 15 3.05 8.91 3.47
C ALA A 15 3.13 10.21 2.64
N CYS A 16 4.26 10.90 2.63
CA CYS A 16 4.46 12.14 1.87
C CYS A 16 5.94 12.33 1.50
N ALA A 17 6.19 13.18 0.50
CA ALA A 17 7.55 13.55 0.09
C ALA A 17 8.28 14.32 1.20
N ALA A 18 9.61 14.18 1.25
CA ALA A 18 10.43 14.98 2.14
C ALA A 18 10.25 16.47 1.81
N SER A 19 9.81 17.25 2.80
CA SER A 19 9.45 18.68 2.71
C SER A 19 7.98 19.02 2.40
N GLU A 20 7.09 18.03 2.25
CA GLU A 20 5.64 18.25 2.18
C GLU A 20 4.98 17.82 3.49
N THR A 21 4.43 18.78 4.24
CA THR A 21 3.55 18.53 5.39
C THR A 21 2.12 18.65 4.91
N VAL A 22 1.38 17.55 4.92
CA VAL A 22 -0.05 17.56 4.58
C VAL A 22 -0.82 17.39 5.86
N GLU A 23 -1.83 18.24 6.08
CA GLU A 23 -2.73 18.05 7.21
C GLU A 23 -3.38 16.66 7.15
N ASP A 24 -3.47 16.01 8.30
CA ASP A 24 -4.06 14.69 8.47
C ASP A 24 -5.60 14.76 8.40
N SER A 25 -6.15 15.50 7.44
CA SER A 25 -7.57 15.83 7.37
C SER A 25 -8.33 14.70 6.67
N MET A 26 -8.67 13.64 7.39
CA MET A 26 -9.65 12.64 6.95
C MET A 26 -10.99 12.79 7.69
N PRO A 27 -12.13 12.43 7.04
CA PRO A 27 -13.47 12.56 7.64
C PRO A 27 -13.70 11.74 8.91
N ASN A 28 -12.90 10.70 9.15
CA ASN A 28 -13.08 9.76 10.26
C ASN A 28 -12.32 10.15 11.53
N GLY A 29 -11.43 11.15 11.48
CA GLY A 29 -10.63 11.65 12.62
C GLY A 29 -9.70 10.64 13.30
N ARG A 30 -9.57 9.41 12.79
CA ARG A 30 -8.84 8.31 13.45
C ARG A 30 -7.49 8.04 12.82
N ASN A 31 -7.43 8.11 11.49
CA ASN A 31 -6.25 7.79 10.70
C ASN A 31 -6.10 8.83 9.60
N GLY A 32 -4.86 9.11 9.24
CA GLY A 32 -4.55 9.84 8.03
C GLY A 32 -5.00 9.19 6.74
N VAL A 33 -5.07 10.00 5.67
CA VAL A 33 -5.48 9.54 4.33
C VAL A 33 -4.63 8.34 3.90
N PHE A 34 -3.31 8.46 4.00
CA PHE A 34 -2.40 7.35 3.69
C PHE A 34 -2.69 6.08 4.51
N THR A 35 -2.73 6.20 5.84
CA THR A 35 -2.94 5.05 6.75
C THR A 35 -4.30 4.40 6.53
N TYR A 36 -5.36 5.17 6.30
CA TYR A 36 -6.68 4.65 6.01
C TYR A 36 -6.69 3.80 4.73
N HIS A 37 -6.07 4.31 3.66
CA HIS A 37 -6.01 3.59 2.39
C HIS A 37 -5.07 2.38 2.45
N LEU A 38 -3.95 2.49 3.16
CA LEU A 38 -3.06 1.36 3.40
C LEU A 38 -3.81 0.20 4.06
N LEU A 39 -4.54 0.45 5.15
CA LEU A 39 -5.31 -0.59 5.84
C LEU A 39 -6.38 -1.24 4.95
N LYS A 40 -6.94 -0.49 4.00
CA LYS A 40 -7.94 -1.02 3.06
C LYS A 40 -7.32 -1.96 2.02
N HIS A 41 -6.15 -1.61 1.48
CA HIS A 41 -5.50 -2.38 0.42
C HIS A 41 -4.61 -3.51 0.94
N ILE A 42 -4.03 -3.38 2.14
CA ILE A 42 -3.11 -4.39 2.71
C ILE A 42 -3.81 -5.72 3.01
N MET A 43 -5.14 -5.71 3.10
CA MET A 43 -5.97 -6.90 3.32
C MET A 43 -6.40 -7.60 2.02
N GLU A 44 -6.02 -7.08 0.85
CA GLU A 44 -6.38 -7.69 -0.43
C GLU A 44 -5.67 -9.05 -0.61
N PRO A 45 -6.42 -10.16 -0.75
CA PRO A 45 -5.84 -11.49 -0.84
C PRO A 45 -5.16 -11.72 -2.19
N GLY A 46 -3.96 -12.30 -2.15
CA GLY A 46 -3.19 -12.71 -3.33
C GLY A 46 -2.49 -11.57 -4.07
N GLU A 47 -2.58 -10.33 -3.59
CA GLU A 47 -2.02 -9.16 -4.27
C GLU A 47 -0.54 -8.95 -3.89
N ASP A 48 0.33 -8.73 -4.89
CA ASP A 48 1.74 -8.44 -4.62
C ASP A 48 1.88 -7.12 -3.84
N ILE A 49 2.74 -7.11 -2.82
CA ILE A 49 2.91 -5.94 -1.96
C ILE A 49 3.30 -4.66 -2.71
N ARG A 50 4.01 -4.75 -3.84
CA ARG A 50 4.38 -3.57 -4.64
C ARG A 50 3.16 -3.05 -5.41
N LEU A 51 2.26 -3.93 -5.84
CA LEU A 51 1.00 -3.55 -6.47
C LEU A 51 0.05 -2.93 -5.44
N VAL A 52 -0.08 -3.53 -4.25
CA VAL A 52 -0.80 -2.93 -3.11
C VAL A 52 -0.31 -1.50 -2.84
N MET A 53 1.00 -1.30 -2.72
CA MET A 53 1.57 0.03 -2.46
C MET A 53 1.32 1.01 -3.63
N THR A 54 1.38 0.53 -4.88
CA THR A 54 1.06 1.35 -6.06
C THR A 54 -0.40 1.82 -6.05
N ASN A 55 -1.34 0.94 -5.66
CA ASN A 55 -2.76 1.27 -5.52
C ASN A 55 -3.00 2.31 -4.41
N VAL A 56 -2.31 2.16 -3.26
CA VAL A 56 -2.35 3.14 -2.17
C VAL A 56 -1.85 4.51 -2.65
N ILE A 57 -0.70 4.56 -3.35
CA ILE A 57 -0.16 5.81 -3.90
C ILE A 57 -1.16 6.47 -4.85
N GLY A 58 -1.71 5.72 -5.80
CA GLY A 58 -2.67 6.24 -6.76
C GLY A 58 -3.91 6.82 -6.09
N THR A 59 -4.46 6.09 -5.12
CA THR A 59 -5.66 6.51 -4.39
C THR A 59 -5.43 7.76 -3.56
N VAL A 60 -4.34 7.80 -2.79
CA VAL A 60 -4.01 8.95 -1.93
C VAL A 60 -3.67 10.18 -2.76
N THR A 61 -2.90 10.03 -3.83
CA THR A 61 -2.53 11.14 -4.73
C THR A 61 -3.78 11.74 -5.38
N ASN A 62 -4.74 10.90 -5.77
CA ASN A 62 -5.99 11.36 -6.37
C ASN A 62 -6.88 12.08 -5.34
N LEU A 63 -7.13 11.47 -4.18
CA LEU A 63 -8.03 12.02 -3.16
C LEU A 63 -7.53 13.33 -2.55
N THR A 64 -6.21 13.48 -2.43
CA THR A 64 -5.61 14.71 -1.90
C THR A 64 -5.36 15.77 -2.97
N ASN A 65 -5.85 15.58 -4.20
CA ASN A 65 -5.57 16.47 -5.33
C ASN A 65 -4.07 16.75 -5.51
N LYS A 66 -3.24 15.71 -5.38
CA LYS A 66 -1.77 15.74 -5.46
C LYS A 66 -1.06 16.55 -4.37
N GLN A 67 -1.76 16.91 -3.29
CA GLN A 67 -1.16 17.54 -2.10
C GLN A 67 -0.35 16.53 -1.30
N GLN A 68 -0.83 15.29 -1.18
CA GLN A 68 -0.06 14.18 -0.63
C GLN A 68 0.48 13.32 -1.76
N ARG A 69 1.80 13.11 -1.76
CA ARG A 69 2.50 12.26 -2.72
C ARG A 69 3.26 11.16 -1.99
N PRO A 70 2.58 10.06 -1.63
CA PRO A 70 3.25 8.93 -1.02
C PRO A 70 4.20 8.29 -2.02
N PHE A 71 5.27 7.69 -1.52
CA PHE A 71 6.21 6.93 -2.32
C PHE A 71 6.76 5.75 -1.51
N PHE A 72 7.26 4.73 -2.20
CA PHE A 72 7.98 3.63 -1.55
C PHE A 72 9.28 3.32 -2.29
N THR A 73 10.21 2.74 -1.56
CA THR A 73 11.45 2.16 -2.06
C THR A 73 11.47 0.69 -1.65
N SER A 74 11.93 -0.19 -2.53
CA SER A 74 11.89 -1.64 -2.31
C SER A 74 13.22 -2.27 -2.71
N GLY A 75 13.80 -3.01 -1.77
CA GLY A 75 14.92 -3.93 -1.94
C GLY A 75 14.46 -5.39 -1.98
N LEU A 76 13.15 -5.64 -2.15
CA LEU A 76 12.59 -6.99 -2.22
C LEU A 76 13.06 -7.71 -3.48
N ARG A 77 13.58 -8.92 -3.31
CA ARG A 77 14.11 -9.74 -4.40
C ARG A 77 13.09 -10.71 -4.97
N GLN A 78 12.15 -11.16 -4.14
CA GLN A 78 11.10 -12.09 -4.56
C GLN A 78 9.96 -11.35 -5.28
N GLN A 79 9.38 -12.02 -6.27
CA GLN A 79 8.12 -11.61 -6.91
C GLN A 79 6.95 -12.32 -6.22
N ASP A 80 5.74 -11.78 -6.38
CA ASP A 80 4.51 -12.35 -5.83
C ASP A 80 4.61 -12.56 -4.32
N ILE A 81 4.81 -11.47 -3.57
CA ILE A 81 4.83 -11.50 -2.10
C ILE A 81 3.47 -10.98 -1.59
N PRO A 82 2.42 -11.81 -1.55
CA PRO A 82 1.16 -11.42 -0.97
C PRO A 82 1.26 -11.41 0.55
N LEU A 83 0.75 -10.36 1.18
CA LEU A 83 0.63 -10.32 2.64
C LEU A 83 -0.52 -11.19 3.13
N VAL A 84 -1.59 -11.27 2.34
CA VAL A 84 -2.74 -12.14 2.59
C VAL A 84 -2.72 -13.23 1.51
N PRO A 85 -2.60 -14.52 1.85
CA PRO A 85 -2.57 -15.58 0.86
C PRO A 85 -3.88 -15.63 0.07
N PHE A 86 -3.80 -16.03 -1.20
CA PHE A 86 -5.01 -16.33 -1.98
C PHE A 86 -5.68 -17.58 -1.40
N MET A 87 -6.87 -17.41 -0.83
CA MET A 87 -7.67 -18.54 -0.37
C MET A 87 -8.36 -19.15 -1.60
N MET A 88 -7.87 -20.29 -2.09
CA MET A 88 -8.64 -21.11 -3.00
C MET A 88 -9.91 -21.55 -2.28
N GLN A 89 -11.08 -21.04 -2.70
CA GLN A 89 -12.35 -21.63 -2.28
C GLN A 89 -12.37 -23.08 -2.76
N GLU A 90 -12.48 -24.04 -1.83
CA GLU A 90 -12.81 -25.41 -2.17
C GLU A 90 -14.09 -25.39 -3.00
N THR A 91 -13.98 -25.71 -4.28
CA THR A 91 -15.13 -25.98 -5.13
C THR A 91 -15.76 -27.27 -4.60
N ASN A 92 -16.66 -27.16 -3.61
CA ASN A 92 -17.40 -28.30 -3.11
C ASN A 92 -18.15 -28.95 -4.29
N PRO A 93 -17.76 -30.15 -4.76
CA PRO A 93 -18.52 -30.82 -5.78
C PRO A 93 -19.80 -31.32 -5.11
N LYS A 94 -20.93 -30.70 -5.45
CA LYS A 94 -22.26 -31.13 -5.01
C LYS A 94 -22.37 -32.65 -5.24
N HIS A 95 -22.47 -33.40 -4.14
CA HIS A 95 -22.69 -34.84 -4.17
C HIS A 95 -24.05 -35.12 -4.81
N ASN A 96 -24.08 -36.04 -5.78
CA ASN A 96 -25.25 -36.52 -6.52
C ASN A 96 -26.34 -37.07 -5.59
#